data_AF-A0A2P6MWX8-F1
#
_entry.id   AF-A0A2P6MWX8-F1
#
_cell.length_a   1.000
_cell.length_b   1.000
_cell.length_c   1.000
_cell.angle_alpha   90.00
_cell.angle_beta   90.00
_cell.angle_gamma   90.00
#
_symmetry.space_group_name_H-M   'P 1'
#
loop_
_entity.id
_entity.type
_entity.pdbx_description
1 polymer ?
#
loop_
_entity_poly.entity_id
_entity_poly.type
_entity_poly.pdbx_seq_one_letter_code
_entity_poly.pdbx_strand_id
1 'polypeptide(L)'
;MRAATIQSLNCAGILGRRLRSHSAPRQSLNSIATAEVHTQRSQAIVWCPELETILPRQKREYGRSSRTATTSEPRGLLYQDTMTPTEDVEDIVIVDLRDLQLPLRQQLLSKFYDGLITINFPFPDELDPIEVWEGMLTPGHPLHSFTLMHILLAFHKTDTLFENILGGNVSEYYPRSHCALLSFIVVDEKMRRRGLGERLVKEGRAVVDRDGAQRGEVCSYYFAETNKPETVDEEKDSMPPKIRVQVLMKLGFQRCDIEYVQPPLAPTQQPFYDLHLCVHRREGEESTVTSKEMLAWMEEYWDSCDAARVGPVWEDTLNRLKSINTINIVPLV
;
A
#
# COMPACT_ATOMS: atom_id res chain seq x y z
N MET A 1 -10.15 41.51 -32.90
CA MET A 1 -8.94 40.69 -32.70
C MET A 1 -9.32 39.24 -32.81
N ARG A 2 -8.52 38.46 -33.55
CA ARG A 2 -8.92 37.26 -34.28
C ARG A 2 -9.24 36.06 -33.39
N ALA A 3 -10.41 35.48 -33.61
CA ALA A 3 -10.69 34.06 -33.39
C ALA A 3 -10.25 33.27 -34.65
N ALA A 4 -9.71 32.07 -34.47
CA ALA A 4 -9.44 31.16 -35.58
C ALA A 4 -9.81 29.72 -35.17
N THR A 5 -10.94 29.30 -35.71
CA THR A 5 -11.39 27.93 -35.92
C THR A 5 -10.44 27.22 -36.91
N ILE A 6 -10.09 25.96 -36.65
CA ILE A 6 -9.56 25.05 -37.68
C ILE A 6 -10.43 23.80 -37.70
N GLN A 7 -11.14 23.62 -38.80
CA GLN A 7 -11.78 22.38 -39.22
C GLN A 7 -11.10 21.88 -40.50
N SER A 8 -10.85 20.57 -40.50
CA SER A 8 -10.75 19.61 -41.61
C SER A 8 -9.85 19.89 -42.81
N LEU A 9 -9.06 18.87 -43.17
CA LEU A 9 -8.96 18.37 -44.55
C LEU A 9 -8.46 16.91 -44.53
N ASN A 10 -9.36 16.00 -44.93
CA ASN A 10 -9.04 14.69 -45.48
C ASN A 10 -8.55 14.87 -46.91
N CYS A 11 -7.60 14.04 -47.37
CA CYS A 11 -7.66 13.45 -48.72
C CYS A 11 -6.67 12.30 -48.87
N ALA A 12 -7.18 11.17 -49.34
CA ALA A 12 -6.49 9.95 -49.67
C ALA A 12 -5.93 9.97 -51.11
N GLY A 13 -4.87 9.17 -51.32
CA GLY A 13 -4.68 8.37 -52.52
C GLY A 13 -3.75 8.91 -53.62
N ILE A 14 -2.75 8.10 -54.02
CA ILE A 14 -2.65 7.45 -55.35
C ILE A 14 -1.19 7.08 -55.73
N LEU A 15 -1.00 5.77 -55.99
CA LEU A 15 -0.08 5.07 -56.91
C LEU A 15 1.43 5.45 -57.04
N GLY A 16 2.28 4.54 -56.54
CA GLY A 16 2.98 3.55 -57.39
C GLY A 16 4.28 3.94 -58.10
N ARG A 17 5.40 3.28 -57.74
CA ARG A 17 6.28 2.54 -58.68
C ARG A 17 7.38 1.74 -57.96
N ARG A 18 7.58 0.51 -58.45
CA ARG A 18 8.64 -0.45 -58.11
C ARG A 18 10.03 0.08 -58.47
N LEU A 19 11.03 -0.22 -57.63
CA LEU A 19 12.38 -0.62 -58.08
C LEU A 19 12.96 -1.67 -57.12
N ARG A 20 13.82 -2.52 -57.69
CA ARG A 20 14.14 -3.89 -57.27
C ARG A 20 15.27 -4.00 -56.24
N SER A 21 15.17 -5.07 -55.44
CA SER A 21 16.22 -5.98 -54.94
C SER A 21 17.60 -5.42 -54.59
N HIS A 22 18.05 -5.65 -53.35
CA HIS A 22 19.32 -6.33 -53.02
C HIS A 22 19.15 -7.04 -51.65
N SER A 23 19.38 -8.36 -51.65
CA SER A 23 19.46 -9.26 -50.49
C SER A 23 20.86 -9.17 -49.87
N ALA A 24 21.03 -8.94 -48.56
CA ALA A 24 21.33 -9.93 -47.50
C ALA A 24 22.24 -9.22 -46.44
N PRO A 25 22.53 -9.77 -45.25
CA PRO A 25 21.87 -10.82 -44.47
C PRO A 25 21.39 -10.36 -43.07
N ARG A 26 20.47 -11.14 -42.50
CA ARG A 26 20.07 -11.11 -41.08
C ARG A 26 21.29 -11.40 -40.19
N GLN A 27 21.60 -10.50 -39.27
CA GLN A 27 22.30 -10.83 -38.03
C GLN A 27 21.28 -10.86 -36.90
N SER A 28 21.19 -12.03 -36.27
CA SER A 28 20.41 -12.31 -35.08
C SER A 28 20.98 -11.54 -33.89
N LEU A 29 20.23 -10.56 -33.40
CA LEU A 29 20.41 -10.03 -32.04
C LEU A 29 19.49 -10.82 -31.10
N ASN A 30 19.82 -12.10 -30.90
CA ASN A 30 19.32 -12.88 -29.78
C ASN A 30 20.47 -13.00 -28.77
N SER A 31 20.56 -12.04 -27.85
CA SER A 31 21.12 -12.23 -26.51
C SER A 31 21.03 -10.89 -25.76
N ILE A 32 19.82 -10.44 -25.47
CA ILE A 32 19.64 -9.63 -24.26
C ILE A 32 19.49 -10.69 -23.17
N ALA A 33 20.52 -10.82 -22.35
CA ALA A 33 20.45 -11.57 -21.12
C ALA A 33 19.27 -11.00 -20.31
N THR A 34 18.20 -11.77 -20.19
CA THR A 34 17.23 -11.60 -19.12
C THR A 34 18.00 -11.85 -17.84
N ALA A 35 18.42 -10.77 -17.17
CA ALA A 35 18.75 -10.87 -15.77
C ALA A 35 17.47 -11.35 -15.07
N GLU A 36 17.50 -12.59 -14.59
CA GLU A 36 16.49 -13.09 -13.65
C GLU A 36 16.65 -12.28 -12.38
N VAL A 37 16.01 -11.11 -12.34
CA VAL A 37 15.76 -10.39 -11.10
C VAL A 37 14.61 -11.13 -10.44
N HIS A 38 14.94 -12.11 -9.60
CA HIS A 38 13.96 -12.70 -8.70
C HIS A 38 13.47 -11.59 -7.77
N THR A 39 12.26 -11.12 -8.03
CA THR A 39 11.65 -10.06 -7.22
C THR A 39 11.02 -10.72 -6.01
N GLN A 40 11.61 -10.50 -4.84
CA GLN A 40 10.96 -10.73 -3.56
C GLN A 40 9.97 -9.58 -3.39
N ARG A 41 8.66 -9.87 -3.43
CA ARG A 41 7.70 -8.92 -2.88
C ARG A 41 7.63 -9.12 -1.37
N SER A 42 7.35 -8.09 -0.59
CA SER A 42 7.06 -8.18 0.85
C SER A 42 6.32 -6.92 1.30
N GLN A 43 5.59 -6.98 2.43
CA GLN A 43 4.71 -5.91 2.88
C GLN A 43 4.76 -5.73 4.38
N ALA A 44 4.67 -4.48 4.83
CA ALA A 44 4.53 -4.17 6.23
C ALA A 44 3.94 -2.75 6.45
N ILE A 45 3.27 -2.58 7.58
CA ILE A 45 2.78 -1.28 8.08
C ILE A 45 3.46 -1.01 9.41
N VAL A 46 4.32 -0.01 9.54
CA VAL A 46 5.08 0.20 10.80
C VAL A 46 4.75 1.49 11.51
N TRP A 47 4.80 1.36 12.84
CA TRP A 47 4.87 2.44 13.80
C TRP A 47 5.89 2.10 14.90
N CYS A 48 6.71 3.08 15.27
CA CYS A 48 7.86 2.90 16.17
C CYS A 48 7.45 2.89 17.67
N PRO A 49 8.11 2.09 18.55
CA PRO A 49 7.62 1.76 19.89
C PRO A 49 8.05 2.71 21.04
N GLU A 50 8.73 3.83 20.79
CA GLU A 50 9.30 4.66 21.87
C GLU A 50 8.28 5.52 22.64
N LEU A 51 7.21 4.91 23.18
CA LEU A 51 6.31 5.48 24.19
C LEU A 51 5.68 4.42 25.12
N GLU A 52 6.42 3.37 25.52
CA GLU A 52 5.99 2.49 26.62
C GLU A 52 6.00 3.17 28.02
N THR A 53 6.40 4.44 28.13
CA THR A 53 6.44 5.15 29.43
C THR A 53 5.13 5.82 29.86
N ILE A 54 3.99 5.55 29.21
CA ILE A 54 2.69 6.13 29.63
C ILE A 54 1.57 5.07 29.67
N LEU A 55 1.83 3.95 30.34
CA LEU A 55 0.76 3.14 30.94
C LEU A 55 1.11 2.90 32.42
N PRO A 56 0.24 3.24 33.39
CA PRO A 56 0.54 2.98 34.79
C PRO A 56 0.60 1.47 35.02
N ARG A 57 1.77 0.98 35.46
CA ARG A 57 1.94 -0.37 36.01
C ARG A 57 0.92 -0.57 37.12
N GLN A 58 -0.16 -1.30 36.86
CA GLN A 58 -1.03 -1.78 37.91
C GLN A 58 -0.25 -2.83 38.73
N LYS A 59 0.27 -2.40 39.87
CA LYS A 59 0.71 -3.32 40.92
C LYS A 59 -0.49 -4.14 41.38
N ARG A 60 -0.46 -5.44 41.10
CA ARG A 60 -1.24 -6.43 41.84
C ARG A 60 -0.65 -6.54 43.24
N GLU A 61 -1.32 -5.98 44.24
CA GLU A 61 -1.16 -6.40 45.64
C GLU A 61 -2.49 -6.98 46.12
N TYR A 62 -2.48 -8.29 46.34
CA TYR A 62 -3.51 -9.05 47.02
C TYR A 62 -3.18 -9.04 48.52
N GLY A 63 -4.07 -8.54 49.37
CA GLY A 63 -3.87 -8.61 50.83
C GLY A 63 -4.92 -7.90 51.68
N ARG A 64 -5.92 -8.66 52.13
CA ARG A 64 -6.96 -8.38 53.16
C ARG A 64 -6.58 -7.37 54.27
N SER A 65 -7.47 -6.42 54.58
CA SER A 65 -8.45 -6.48 55.70
C SER A 65 -8.87 -5.09 56.25
N SER A 66 -10.18 -4.85 56.27
CA SER A 66 -11.00 -4.11 57.27
C SER A 66 -10.53 -2.77 57.87
N ARG A 67 -11.23 -1.67 57.56
CA ARG A 67 -12.19 -0.97 58.46
C ARG A 67 -12.64 0.38 57.87
N THR A 68 -13.86 0.73 58.25
CA THR A 68 -14.65 1.96 58.01
C THR A 68 -13.91 3.28 58.26
N ALA A 69 -14.07 4.26 57.36
CA ALA A 69 -14.47 5.65 57.66
C ALA A 69 -14.56 6.50 56.39
N THR A 70 -15.39 7.53 56.50
CA THR A 70 -15.93 8.50 55.56
C THR A 70 -14.92 9.51 54.95
N THR A 71 -15.42 10.20 53.90
CA THR A 71 -15.08 11.53 53.36
C THR A 71 -14.04 11.70 52.24
N SER A 72 -14.49 12.52 51.27
CA SER A 72 -13.80 13.28 50.23
C SER A 72 -13.56 12.60 48.88
N GLU A 73 -14.32 13.05 47.89
CA GLU A 73 -14.08 12.87 46.45
C GLU A 73 -12.72 13.49 46.07
N PRO A 74 -11.90 12.80 45.26
CA PRO A 74 -10.80 13.47 44.58
C PRO A 74 -11.33 14.06 43.26
N ARG A 75 -11.33 15.39 43.20
CA ARG A 75 -11.42 16.18 41.97
C ARG A 75 -10.52 15.56 40.91
N GLY A 76 -11.11 15.17 39.79
CA GLY A 76 -10.38 14.76 38.60
C GLY A 76 -9.42 15.86 38.16
N LEU A 77 -8.13 15.55 38.15
CA LEU A 77 -7.15 16.30 37.39
C LEU A 77 -7.51 16.15 35.91
N LEU A 78 -8.24 17.12 35.38
CA LEU A 78 -8.26 17.43 33.96
C LEU A 78 -6.82 17.75 33.56
N TYR A 79 -6.16 16.80 32.92
CA TYR A 79 -4.97 17.08 32.12
C TYR A 79 -5.43 18.00 30.98
N GLN A 80 -5.20 19.30 31.14
CA GLN A 80 -5.22 20.21 30.03
C GLN A 80 -3.93 19.97 29.26
N ASP A 81 -4.03 19.19 28.18
CA ASP A 81 -3.04 19.17 27.12
C ASP A 81 -2.91 20.60 26.59
N THR A 82 -1.88 21.31 27.03
CA THR A 82 -1.45 22.53 26.36
C THR A 82 -0.74 22.11 25.09
N MET A 83 -1.53 21.82 24.05
CA MET A 83 -1.06 21.69 22.67
C MET A 83 -0.35 22.99 22.29
N THR A 84 0.97 22.93 22.14
CA THR A 84 1.70 23.92 21.34
C THR A 84 1.16 23.85 19.90
N PRO A 85 1.11 24.97 19.16
CA PRO A 85 0.46 25.03 17.86
C PRO A 85 0.94 23.90 16.95
N THR A 86 -0.02 23.09 16.51
CA THR A 86 0.16 22.05 15.51
C THR A 86 0.73 22.68 14.25
N GLU A 87 1.83 22.14 13.70
CA GLU A 87 2.03 22.33 12.26
C GLU A 87 0.83 21.66 11.59
N ASP A 88 -0.03 22.49 11.02
CA ASP A 88 -1.32 22.04 10.51
C ASP A 88 -1.10 21.16 9.28
N VAL A 89 -1.78 20.01 9.25
CA VAL A 89 -1.79 19.13 8.06
C VAL A 89 -2.22 19.90 6.80
N GLU A 90 -2.90 21.03 6.96
CA GLU A 90 -3.26 21.94 5.87
C GLU A 90 -2.06 22.47 5.08
N ASP A 91 -0.86 22.54 5.68
CA ASP A 91 0.37 22.99 5.04
C ASP A 91 1.19 21.86 4.40
N ILE A 92 0.58 20.68 4.23
CA ILE A 92 1.20 19.55 3.56
C ILE A 92 0.74 19.47 2.10
N VAL A 93 1.70 19.23 1.20
CA VAL A 93 1.48 18.83 -0.19
C VAL A 93 1.86 17.35 -0.33
N ILE A 94 1.07 16.60 -1.10
CA ILE A 94 1.34 15.20 -1.41
C ILE A 94 1.61 15.11 -2.91
N VAL A 95 2.71 14.45 -3.27
CA VAL A 95 3.18 14.30 -4.64
C VAL A 95 3.26 12.83 -4.99
N ASP A 96 2.74 12.45 -6.15
CA ASP A 96 2.92 11.10 -6.71
C ASP A 96 4.21 11.04 -7.54
N LEU A 97 5.08 10.07 -7.24
CA LEU A 97 6.32 9.86 -7.99
C LEU A 97 6.06 9.55 -9.48
N ARG A 98 4.89 9.04 -9.86
CA ARG A 98 4.52 8.84 -11.28
C ARG A 98 4.40 10.13 -12.07
N ASP A 99 4.04 11.23 -11.40
CA ASP A 99 3.85 12.53 -12.04
C ASP A 99 5.19 13.29 -12.21
N LEU A 100 6.28 12.77 -11.63
CA LEU A 100 7.59 13.38 -11.67
C LEU A 100 8.46 12.83 -12.80
N GLN A 101 9.27 13.73 -13.37
CA GLN A 101 10.25 13.39 -14.40
C GLN A 101 11.58 12.95 -13.77
N LEU A 102 12.38 12.21 -14.53
CA LEU A 102 13.77 11.94 -14.20
C LEU A 102 14.61 13.24 -14.32
N PRO A 103 15.64 13.45 -13.48
CA PRO A 103 16.15 12.54 -12.44
C PRO A 103 15.47 12.69 -11.07
N LEU A 104 14.63 13.71 -10.87
CA LEU A 104 14.02 14.03 -9.57
C LEU A 104 13.25 12.85 -8.97
N ARG A 105 12.47 12.15 -9.80
CA ARG A 105 11.73 10.94 -9.38
C ARG A 105 12.63 9.90 -8.72
N GLN A 106 13.79 9.62 -9.32
CA GLN A 106 14.74 8.62 -8.81
C GLN A 106 15.40 9.09 -7.51
N GLN A 107 15.76 10.36 -7.43
CA GLN A 107 16.32 10.96 -6.22
C GLN A 107 15.34 10.86 -5.04
N LEU A 108 14.06 11.19 -5.26
CA LEU A 108 13.04 11.09 -4.22
C LEU A 108 12.72 9.64 -3.84
N LEU A 109 12.73 8.73 -4.82
CA LEU A 109 12.55 7.30 -4.55
C LEU A 109 13.65 6.76 -3.64
N SER A 110 14.93 6.95 -3.98
CA SER A 110 16.06 6.53 -3.13
C SER A 110 15.98 7.16 -1.76
N LYS A 111 15.71 8.46 -1.67
CA LYS A 111 15.58 9.16 -0.39
C LYS A 111 14.44 8.60 0.47
N PHE A 112 13.29 8.29 -0.12
CA PHE A 112 12.17 7.69 0.60
C PHE A 112 12.51 6.27 1.06
N TYR A 113 13.10 5.47 0.17
CA TYR A 113 13.44 4.08 0.44
C TYR A 113 14.49 3.96 1.54
N ASP A 114 15.61 4.68 1.40
CA ASP A 114 16.73 4.66 2.34
C ASP A 114 16.43 5.42 3.64
N GLY A 115 15.63 6.50 3.55
CA GLY A 115 15.40 7.41 4.67
C GLY A 115 14.16 7.12 5.51
N LEU A 116 13.19 6.35 5.00
CA LEU A 116 11.94 6.06 5.71
C LEU A 116 11.60 4.57 5.66
N ILE A 117 11.62 3.95 4.48
CA ILE A 117 11.20 2.55 4.33
C ILE A 117 12.14 1.62 5.09
N THR A 118 13.43 1.57 4.74
CA THR A 118 14.39 0.65 5.36
C THR A 118 14.60 0.89 6.86
N ILE A 119 14.38 2.12 7.34
CA ILE A 119 14.43 2.45 8.78
C ILE A 119 13.24 1.87 9.53
N ASN A 120 12.04 1.95 8.94
CA ASN A 120 10.82 1.47 9.61
C ASN A 120 10.58 -0.02 9.33
N PHE A 121 11.17 -0.60 8.30
CA PHE A 121 11.03 -2.01 7.92
C PHE A 121 12.42 -2.67 7.90
N PRO A 122 13.02 -2.93 9.07
CA PRO A 122 14.42 -3.35 9.18
C PRO A 122 14.67 -4.79 8.72
N PHE A 123 13.61 -5.58 8.52
CA PHE A 123 13.72 -6.96 8.06
C PHE A 123 13.74 -6.98 6.53
N PRO A 124 14.84 -7.44 5.88
CA PRO A 124 14.92 -7.47 4.43
C PRO A 124 13.81 -8.32 3.80
N ASP A 125 13.38 -9.37 4.50
CA ASP A 125 12.27 -10.21 4.06
C ASP A 125 10.89 -9.52 4.15
N GLU A 126 10.81 -8.28 4.63
CA GLU A 126 9.61 -7.42 4.62
C GLU A 126 9.63 -6.38 3.48
N LEU A 127 10.71 -6.31 2.70
CA LEU A 127 10.90 -5.30 1.65
C LEU A 127 11.16 -5.87 0.26
N ASP A 128 10.57 -5.24 -0.75
CA ASP A 128 11.03 -5.42 -2.13
C ASP A 128 12.33 -4.65 -2.34
N PRO A 129 13.27 -5.15 -3.15
CA PRO A 129 14.40 -4.36 -3.61
C PRO A 129 13.94 -3.07 -4.32
N ILE A 130 14.67 -1.97 -4.13
CA ILE A 130 14.31 -0.67 -4.72
C ILE A 130 14.21 -0.72 -6.25
N GLU A 131 14.97 -1.59 -6.90
CA GLU A 131 14.96 -1.81 -8.35
C GLU A 131 13.60 -2.34 -8.83
N VAL A 132 12.88 -3.08 -7.98
CA VAL A 132 11.51 -3.53 -8.27
C VAL A 132 10.58 -2.33 -8.33
N TRP A 133 10.69 -1.41 -7.37
CA TRP A 133 9.87 -0.18 -7.34
C TRP A 133 10.22 0.74 -8.50
N GLU A 134 11.49 0.90 -8.84
CA GLU A 134 11.93 1.62 -10.04
C GLU A 134 11.32 1.03 -11.32
N GLY A 135 11.33 -0.30 -11.44
CA GLY A 135 10.71 -1.02 -12.54
C GLY A 135 9.20 -0.80 -12.61
N MET A 136 8.49 -0.92 -11.48
CA MET A 136 7.04 -0.74 -11.41
C MET A 136 6.60 0.71 -11.67
N LEU A 137 7.43 1.70 -11.35
CA LEU A 137 7.18 3.12 -11.66
C LEU A 137 7.53 3.50 -13.10
N THR A 138 8.17 2.64 -13.88
CA THR A 138 8.69 2.97 -15.21
C THR A 138 7.78 2.44 -16.32
N PRO A 139 7.09 3.33 -17.07
CA PRO A 139 6.24 2.90 -18.18
C PRO A 139 7.02 2.06 -19.20
N GLY A 140 6.45 0.92 -19.59
CA GLY A 140 7.05 -0.01 -20.55
C GLY A 140 8.03 -1.02 -19.95
N HIS A 141 8.36 -0.92 -18.65
CA HIS A 141 9.08 -1.98 -17.95
C HIS A 141 8.16 -3.21 -17.76
N PRO A 142 8.64 -4.46 -17.85
CA PRO A 142 7.81 -5.65 -17.67
C PRO A 142 7.04 -5.65 -16.34
N LEU A 143 7.66 -5.21 -15.24
CA LEU A 143 7.01 -5.15 -13.92
C LEU A 143 5.87 -4.13 -13.85
N HIS A 144 5.89 -3.07 -14.67
CA HIS A 144 4.81 -2.07 -14.75
C HIS A 144 3.53 -2.64 -15.37
N SER A 145 3.61 -3.80 -16.05
CA SER A 145 2.47 -4.35 -16.77
C SER A 145 1.45 -5.10 -15.90
N PHE A 146 1.85 -5.50 -14.68
CA PHE A 146 0.98 -6.26 -13.77
C PHE A 146 0.12 -5.35 -12.90
N THR A 147 0.72 -4.31 -12.33
CA THR A 147 0.05 -3.37 -11.43
C THR A 147 0.52 -1.95 -11.71
N LEU A 148 -0.33 -0.98 -11.38
CA LEU A 148 0.02 0.44 -11.46
C LEU A 148 0.41 0.89 -10.05
N MET A 149 1.71 0.92 -9.77
CA MET A 149 2.23 1.35 -8.48
C MET A 149 2.23 2.87 -8.36
N HIS A 150 1.64 3.38 -7.30
CA HIS A 150 1.72 4.76 -6.85
C HIS A 150 2.62 4.84 -5.61
N ILE A 151 3.53 5.81 -5.60
CA ILE A 151 4.29 6.17 -4.40
C ILE A 151 4.01 7.63 -4.12
N LEU A 152 3.18 7.88 -3.11
CA LEU A 152 2.79 9.22 -2.68
C LEU A 152 3.71 9.67 -1.55
N LEU A 153 4.32 10.85 -1.69
CA LEU A 153 5.21 11.43 -0.69
C LEU A 153 4.66 12.74 -0.18
N ALA A 154 4.66 12.91 1.14
CA ALA A 154 4.21 14.13 1.81
C ALA A 154 5.38 15.07 2.11
N PHE A 155 5.17 16.37 1.86
CA PHE A 155 6.12 17.44 2.13
C PHE A 155 5.40 18.65 2.73
N HIS A 156 6.12 19.50 3.45
CA HIS A 156 5.60 20.84 3.75
C HIS A 156 5.52 21.65 2.44
N LYS A 157 4.48 22.46 2.26
CA LYS A 157 4.34 23.35 1.10
C LYS A 157 5.50 24.33 0.95
N THR A 158 6.15 24.69 2.06
CA THR A 158 7.32 25.55 2.09
C THR A 158 8.60 24.83 1.65
N ASP A 159 8.61 23.50 1.67
CA ASP A 159 9.72 22.67 1.21
C ASP A 159 9.68 22.51 -0.32
N THR A 160 10.05 23.60 -0.98
CA THR A 160 10.07 23.66 -2.45
C THR A 160 11.20 22.86 -3.09
N LEU A 161 12.14 22.35 -2.28
CA LEU A 161 13.29 21.55 -2.72
C LEU A 161 13.09 20.05 -2.45
N PHE A 162 11.97 19.65 -1.83
CA PHE A 162 11.66 18.28 -1.46
C PHE A 162 12.74 17.66 -0.54
N GLU A 163 13.23 18.47 0.40
CA GLU A 163 14.30 18.11 1.32
C GLU A 163 13.84 17.22 2.49
N ASN A 164 12.57 17.29 2.89
CA ASN A 164 12.08 16.63 4.10
C ASN A 164 10.79 15.87 3.77
N ILE A 165 10.94 14.57 3.52
CA ILE A 165 9.80 13.66 3.34
C ILE A 165 9.17 13.43 4.72
N LEU A 166 7.90 13.78 4.86
CA LEU A 166 7.13 13.68 6.10
C LEU A 166 6.42 12.34 6.27
N GLY A 167 6.38 11.54 5.22
CA GLY A 167 5.72 10.25 5.16
C GLY A 167 5.45 9.85 3.72
N GLY A 168 5.01 8.60 3.55
CA GLY A 168 4.62 8.10 2.24
C GLY A 168 3.61 6.97 2.29
N ASN A 169 2.99 6.75 1.15
CA ASN A 169 2.02 5.70 0.86
C ASN A 169 2.44 5.00 -0.43
N VAL A 170 2.51 3.67 -0.40
CA VAL A 170 2.77 2.82 -1.56
C VAL A 170 1.51 2.02 -1.83
N SER A 171 0.87 2.30 -2.96
CA SER A 171 -0.37 1.63 -3.38
C SER A 171 -0.19 0.99 -4.74
N GLU A 172 -0.75 -0.20 -4.93
CA GLU A 172 -0.75 -0.90 -6.21
C GLU A 172 -2.18 -1.05 -6.70
N TYR A 173 -2.49 -0.52 -7.89
CA TYR A 173 -3.78 -0.75 -8.55
C TYR A 173 -3.69 -1.93 -9.52
N TYR A 174 -4.67 -2.83 -9.44
CA TYR A 174 -4.79 -4.08 -10.19
C TYR A 174 -5.86 -3.91 -11.29
N PRO A 175 -5.46 -3.67 -12.55
CA PRO A 175 -6.39 -3.23 -13.59
C PRO A 175 -7.44 -4.26 -14.02
N ARG A 176 -7.17 -5.56 -13.92
CA ARG A 176 -8.14 -6.61 -14.33
C ARG A 176 -9.24 -6.80 -13.29
N SER A 177 -8.92 -6.67 -12.01
CA SER A 177 -9.84 -6.87 -10.89
C SER A 177 -10.45 -5.57 -10.39
N HIS A 178 -9.97 -4.42 -10.87
CA HIS A 178 -10.36 -3.10 -10.38
C HIS A 178 -10.19 -2.93 -8.87
N CYS A 179 -9.18 -3.59 -8.29
CA CYS A 179 -8.89 -3.48 -6.87
C CYS A 179 -7.53 -2.83 -6.66
N ALA A 180 -7.24 -2.41 -5.44
CA ALA A 180 -5.96 -1.87 -5.06
C ALA A 180 -5.48 -2.48 -3.74
N LEU A 181 -4.17 -2.42 -3.52
CA LEU A 181 -3.52 -2.84 -2.30
C LEU A 181 -2.66 -1.70 -1.76
N LEU A 182 -2.82 -1.36 -0.49
CA LEU A 182 -1.91 -0.54 0.27
C LEU A 182 -0.78 -1.42 0.81
N SER A 183 0.35 -1.42 0.11
CA SER A 183 1.51 -2.27 0.43
C SER A 183 2.34 -1.68 1.56
N PHE A 184 2.53 -0.35 1.57
CA PHE A 184 3.26 0.35 2.64
C PHE A 184 2.62 1.69 3.00
N ILE A 185 2.61 2.00 4.29
CA ILE A 185 2.38 3.36 4.78
C ILE A 185 3.36 3.66 5.90
N VAL A 186 4.00 4.84 5.82
CA VAL A 186 4.95 5.30 6.83
C VAL A 186 4.77 6.79 7.03
N VAL A 187 4.86 7.23 8.29
CA VAL A 187 4.82 8.64 8.67
C VAL A 187 6.05 8.93 9.52
N ASP A 188 6.78 9.99 9.16
CA ASP A 188 7.90 10.49 9.94
C ASP A 188 7.46 10.69 11.38
N GLU A 189 8.31 10.29 12.31
CA GLU A 189 7.97 10.26 13.73
C GLU A 189 7.44 11.60 14.25
N LYS A 190 8.01 12.71 13.78
CA LYS A 190 7.64 14.07 14.21
C LYS A 190 6.24 14.46 13.75
N MET A 191 5.74 13.81 12.69
CA MET A 191 4.43 14.06 12.06
C MET A 191 3.35 13.06 12.48
N ARG A 192 3.69 12.06 13.30
CA ARG A 192 2.71 11.09 13.80
C ARG A 192 1.67 11.75 14.71
N ARG A 193 0.47 11.15 14.73
CA ARG A 193 -0.71 11.63 15.49
C ARG A 193 -1.21 13.03 15.10
N ARG A 194 -0.76 13.57 13.96
CA ARG A 194 -1.25 14.85 13.43
C ARG A 194 -2.30 14.68 12.32
N GLY A 195 -2.66 13.45 11.95
CA GLY A 195 -3.63 13.16 10.87
C GLY A 195 -3.00 12.89 9.49
N LEU A 196 -1.67 12.96 9.35
CA LEU A 196 -1.00 12.73 8.07
C LEU A 196 -1.22 11.32 7.51
N GLY A 197 -1.22 10.28 8.36
CA GLY A 197 -1.48 8.90 7.91
C GLY A 197 -2.87 8.75 7.29
N GLU A 198 -3.90 9.33 7.92
CA GLU A 198 -5.27 9.31 7.39
C GLU A 198 -5.35 10.03 6.03
N ARG A 199 -4.68 11.19 5.92
CA ARG A 199 -4.59 11.93 4.66
C ARG A 199 -3.89 11.11 3.57
N LEU A 200 -2.76 10.46 3.88
CA LEU A 200 -2.04 9.61 2.94
C LEU A 200 -2.90 8.42 2.43
N VAL A 201 -3.67 7.77 3.31
CA VAL A 201 -4.61 6.70 2.90
C VAL A 201 -5.70 7.23 1.97
N LYS A 202 -6.29 8.38 2.32
CA LYS A 202 -7.32 9.04 1.49
C LYS A 202 -6.80 9.41 0.10
N GLU A 203 -5.61 10.02 0.03
CA GLU A 203 -4.97 10.34 -1.27
C GLU A 203 -4.60 9.06 -2.03
N GLY A 204 -4.08 8.04 -1.36
CA GLY A 204 -3.81 6.71 -1.93
C GLY A 204 -5.05 6.10 -2.57
N ARG A 205 -6.20 6.13 -1.87
CA ARG A 205 -7.48 5.70 -2.44
C ARG A 205 -7.89 6.55 -3.63
N ALA A 206 -7.74 7.87 -3.54
CA ALA A 206 -8.14 8.79 -4.60
C ALA A 206 -7.34 8.59 -5.90
N VAL A 207 -6.04 8.26 -5.83
CA VAL A 207 -5.23 8.00 -7.03
C VAL A 207 -5.58 6.67 -7.69
N VAL A 208 -5.82 5.60 -6.93
CA VAL A 208 -6.24 4.31 -7.50
C VAL A 208 -7.69 4.37 -8.03
N ASP A 209 -8.55 5.17 -7.39
CA ASP A 209 -9.89 5.47 -7.90
C ASP A 209 -9.84 6.19 -9.25
N ARG A 210 -8.88 7.11 -9.43
CA ARG A 210 -8.64 7.80 -10.70
C ARG A 210 -8.16 6.85 -11.78
N ASP A 211 -7.23 5.95 -11.46
CA ASP A 211 -6.73 4.94 -12.39
C ASP A 211 -7.85 3.97 -12.83
N GLY A 212 -8.75 3.60 -11.90
CA GLY A 212 -9.97 2.86 -12.23
C GLY A 212 -10.92 3.65 -13.13
N ALA A 213 -11.25 4.89 -12.77
CA ALA A 213 -12.19 5.72 -13.53
C ALA A 213 -11.73 5.94 -14.99
N GLN A 214 -10.42 6.08 -15.22
CA GLN A 214 -9.84 6.14 -16.58
C GLN A 214 -10.06 4.86 -17.40
N ARG A 215 -10.35 3.74 -16.74
CA ARG A 215 -10.62 2.42 -17.32
C ARG A 215 -12.11 2.05 -17.32
N GLY A 216 -12.97 2.98 -16.89
CA GLY A 216 -14.43 2.84 -16.96
C GLY A 216 -15.12 2.51 -15.63
N GLU A 217 -14.37 2.14 -14.59
CA GLU A 217 -14.94 1.76 -13.28
C GLU A 217 -14.02 2.20 -12.15
N VAL A 218 -14.56 2.86 -11.11
CA VAL A 218 -13.76 3.22 -9.92
C VAL A 218 -13.23 1.97 -9.21
N CYS A 219 -12.13 2.09 -8.48
CA CYS A 219 -11.57 0.97 -7.72
C CYS A 219 -12.62 0.39 -6.74
N SER A 220 -12.92 -0.90 -6.87
CA SER A 220 -13.93 -1.60 -6.06
C SER A 220 -13.49 -1.68 -4.60
N TYR A 221 -12.31 -2.25 -4.36
CA TYR A 221 -11.77 -2.44 -3.00
C TYR A 221 -10.34 -1.94 -2.91
N TYR A 222 -10.01 -1.35 -1.76
CA TYR A 222 -8.66 -0.92 -1.42
C TYR A 222 -8.22 -1.70 -0.19
N PHE A 223 -7.49 -2.76 -0.45
CA PHE A 223 -7.05 -3.72 0.55
C PHE A 223 -5.79 -3.24 1.26
N ALA A 224 -5.53 -3.85 2.41
CA ALA A 224 -4.24 -3.81 3.10
C ALA A 224 -4.06 -5.16 3.81
N GLU A 225 -2.81 -5.50 4.14
CA GLU A 225 -2.50 -6.71 4.89
C GLU A 225 -1.89 -6.33 6.24
N THR A 226 -2.15 -7.12 7.28
CA THR A 226 -1.54 -6.95 8.60
C THR A 226 -1.39 -8.28 9.30
N ASN A 227 -0.32 -8.45 10.06
CA ASN A 227 -0.11 -9.64 10.88
C ASN A 227 -1.24 -9.85 11.89
N LYS A 228 -1.64 -11.11 12.04
CA LYS A 228 -2.59 -11.60 13.03
C LYS A 228 -1.96 -11.52 14.43
N PRO A 229 -2.47 -10.67 15.35
CA PRO A 229 -1.84 -10.50 16.66
C PRO A 229 -1.76 -11.74 17.53
N GLU A 230 -2.58 -12.74 17.25
CA GLU A 230 -2.64 -14.02 17.96
C GLU A 230 -1.63 -15.06 17.47
N THR A 231 -0.97 -14.83 16.33
CA THR A 231 -0.07 -15.82 15.70
C THR A 231 1.38 -15.36 15.58
N VAL A 232 1.63 -14.05 15.52
CA VAL A 232 2.96 -13.49 15.27
C VAL A 232 3.66 -13.12 16.58
N ASP A 233 4.93 -13.51 16.65
CA ASP A 233 5.85 -13.16 17.73
C ASP A 233 6.24 -11.68 17.63
N GLU A 234 5.90 -10.89 18.66
CA GLU A 234 6.15 -9.44 18.69
C GLU A 234 7.64 -9.10 18.54
N GLU A 235 8.56 -10.00 18.91
CA GLU A 235 10.01 -9.78 18.79
C GLU A 235 10.54 -9.93 17.35
N LYS A 236 9.74 -10.50 16.45
CA LYS A 236 10.09 -10.76 15.04
C LYS A 236 9.36 -9.85 14.07
N ASP A 237 8.73 -8.81 14.59
CA ASP A 237 7.90 -7.91 13.80
C ASP A 237 8.44 -6.48 13.94
N SER A 238 8.38 -5.73 12.86
CA SER A 238 8.83 -4.34 12.80
C SER A 238 7.95 -3.41 13.63
N MET A 239 6.75 -3.86 13.97
CA MET A 239 5.81 -3.21 14.88
C MET A 239 4.96 -4.27 15.60
N PRO A 240 4.67 -4.13 16.91
CA PRO A 240 3.78 -5.06 17.61
C PRO A 240 2.41 -5.17 16.88
N PRO A 241 2.00 -6.38 16.43
CA PRO A 241 0.79 -6.58 15.63
C PRO A 241 -0.48 -5.94 16.20
N LYS A 242 -0.65 -5.94 17.52
CA LYS A 242 -1.81 -5.31 18.18
C LYS A 242 -1.87 -3.81 17.93
N ILE A 243 -0.71 -3.14 17.97
CA ILE A 243 -0.65 -1.71 17.70
C ILE A 243 -0.90 -1.47 16.20
N ARG A 244 -0.41 -2.36 15.32
CA ARG A 244 -0.63 -2.26 13.85
C ARG A 244 -2.11 -2.34 13.50
N VAL A 245 -2.82 -3.29 14.10
CA VAL A 245 -4.28 -3.40 14.02
C VAL A 245 -4.96 -2.12 14.49
N GLN A 246 -4.58 -1.56 15.64
CA GLN A 246 -5.17 -0.31 16.14
C GLN A 246 -4.91 0.89 15.21
N VAL A 247 -3.74 0.96 14.59
CA VAL A 247 -3.42 2.00 13.60
C VAL A 247 -4.31 1.84 12.37
N LEU A 248 -4.39 0.64 11.80
CA LEU A 248 -5.25 0.36 10.64
C LEU A 248 -6.73 0.67 10.91
N MET A 249 -7.25 0.31 12.09
CA MET A 249 -8.61 0.68 12.51
C MET A 249 -8.82 2.20 12.49
N LYS A 250 -7.87 2.97 13.04
CA LYS A 250 -7.94 4.45 13.06
C LYS A 250 -7.81 5.05 11.66
N LEU A 251 -7.14 4.36 10.74
CA LEU A 251 -7.07 4.73 9.34
C LEU A 251 -8.32 4.33 8.54
N GLY A 252 -9.33 3.74 9.18
CA GLY A 252 -10.61 3.38 8.54
C GLY A 252 -10.66 1.98 7.92
N PHE A 253 -9.65 1.15 8.17
CA PHE A 253 -9.66 -0.23 7.69
C PHE A 253 -10.51 -1.14 8.59
N GLN A 254 -11.17 -2.10 7.94
CA GLN A 254 -11.92 -3.18 8.55
C GLN A 254 -11.38 -4.52 8.03
N ARG A 255 -11.71 -5.63 8.69
CA ARG A 255 -11.22 -6.96 8.32
C ARG A 255 -12.19 -7.66 7.37
N CYS A 256 -11.67 -8.32 6.34
CA CYS A 256 -12.41 -9.34 5.59
C CYS A 256 -12.47 -10.63 6.42
N ASP A 257 -13.67 -11.12 6.71
CA ASP A 257 -13.88 -12.33 7.52
C ASP A 257 -13.62 -13.61 6.72
N ILE A 258 -12.34 -13.84 6.42
CA ILE A 258 -11.85 -14.98 5.67
C ILE A 258 -10.45 -15.38 6.18
N GLU A 259 -10.14 -16.67 6.10
CA GLU A 259 -8.81 -17.19 6.36
C GLU A 259 -7.85 -16.87 5.20
N TYR A 260 -7.41 -15.61 5.14
CA TYR A 260 -6.55 -15.09 4.09
C TYR A 260 -5.19 -15.82 4.00
N VAL A 261 -4.68 -15.95 2.78
CA VAL A 261 -3.36 -16.50 2.49
C VAL A 261 -2.69 -15.60 1.47
N GLN A 262 -1.55 -15.03 1.84
CA GLN A 262 -0.70 -14.28 0.92
C GLN A 262 0.06 -15.27 0.01
N PRO A 263 0.13 -15.00 -1.30
CA PRO A 263 0.97 -15.80 -2.20
C PRO A 263 2.42 -15.83 -1.72
N PRO A 264 3.20 -16.86 -2.10
CA PRO A 264 4.65 -16.70 -2.07
C PRO A 264 5.01 -15.50 -2.95
N LEU A 265 5.92 -14.68 -2.47
CA LEU A 265 6.24 -13.42 -3.15
C LEU A 265 7.47 -13.54 -4.06
N ALA A 266 8.16 -14.68 -4.00
CA ALA A 266 9.20 -15.14 -4.91
C ALA A 266 9.16 -16.67 -5.07
N PRO A 267 9.77 -17.26 -6.12
CA PRO A 267 9.78 -18.71 -6.37
C PRO A 267 10.28 -19.58 -5.20
N THR A 268 11.17 -19.04 -4.36
CA THR A 268 11.78 -19.75 -3.24
C THR A 268 11.02 -19.60 -1.92
N GLN A 269 10.03 -18.70 -1.87
CA GLN A 269 9.24 -18.45 -0.66
C GLN A 269 8.06 -19.40 -0.55
N GLN A 270 7.42 -19.41 0.62
CA GLN A 270 6.20 -20.16 0.89
C GLN A 270 5.02 -19.20 1.07
N PRO A 271 3.78 -19.67 0.86
CA PRO A 271 2.60 -18.88 1.19
C PRO A 271 2.59 -18.50 2.68
N PHE A 272 2.06 -17.32 3.00
CA PHE A 272 2.03 -16.79 4.36
C PHE A 272 0.58 -16.68 4.88
N TYR A 273 0.33 -17.27 6.06
CA TYR A 273 -1.03 -17.53 6.60
C TYR A 273 -1.40 -16.63 7.79
N ASP A 274 -0.42 -15.93 8.33
CA ASP A 274 -0.53 -15.19 9.58
C ASP A 274 -0.90 -13.73 9.35
N LEU A 275 -1.70 -13.46 8.31
CA LEU A 275 -2.19 -12.14 7.94
C LEU A 275 -3.72 -12.06 8.00
N HIS A 276 -4.21 -10.93 8.47
CA HIS A 276 -5.54 -10.45 8.15
C HIS A 276 -5.50 -9.69 6.82
N LEU A 277 -6.48 -9.97 5.96
CA LEU A 277 -6.82 -9.10 4.86
C LEU A 277 -7.79 -8.02 5.36
N CYS A 278 -7.39 -6.77 5.18
CA CYS A 278 -8.14 -5.60 5.55
C CYS A 278 -8.67 -4.88 4.31
N VAL A 279 -9.75 -4.12 4.46
CA VAL A 279 -10.35 -3.31 3.40
C VAL A 279 -10.70 -1.93 3.93
N HIS A 280 -10.33 -0.90 3.18
CA HIS A 280 -10.78 0.47 3.38
C HIS A 280 -11.99 0.72 2.51
N ARG A 281 -13.09 1.17 3.11
CA ARG A 281 -14.37 1.39 2.42
C ARG A 281 -14.64 2.88 2.23
N ARG A 282 -15.44 3.20 1.22
CA ARG A 282 -16.10 4.51 1.12
C ARG A 282 -17.31 4.53 2.04
N GLU A 283 -17.69 5.74 2.44
CA GLU A 283 -18.92 5.94 3.19
C GLU A 283 -20.12 5.46 2.36
N GLY A 284 -20.98 4.64 2.97
CA GLY A 284 -22.18 4.08 2.32
C GLY A 284 -21.98 2.82 1.49
N GLU A 285 -20.74 2.31 1.33
CA GLU A 285 -20.52 1.00 0.69
C GLU A 285 -21.10 -0.15 1.52
N GLU A 286 -21.33 -1.31 0.90
CA GLU A 286 -21.83 -2.50 1.60
C GLU A 286 -20.78 -3.09 2.55
N SER A 287 -21.25 -3.76 3.61
CA SER A 287 -20.38 -4.43 4.60
C SER A 287 -19.96 -5.83 4.17
N THR A 288 -19.81 -6.04 2.86
CA THR A 288 -19.43 -7.32 2.27
C THR A 288 -18.53 -7.11 1.05
N VAL A 289 -17.63 -8.05 0.82
CA VAL A 289 -16.90 -8.21 -0.45
C VAL A 289 -17.50 -9.39 -1.19
N THR A 290 -17.80 -9.26 -2.49
CA THR A 290 -18.28 -10.43 -3.24
C THR A 290 -17.13 -11.42 -3.46
N SER A 291 -17.40 -12.71 -3.36
CA SER A 291 -16.37 -13.73 -3.57
C SER A 291 -15.83 -13.71 -5.01
N LYS A 292 -16.66 -13.30 -5.97
CA LYS A 292 -16.26 -13.12 -7.38
C LYS A 292 -15.19 -12.04 -7.53
N GLU A 293 -15.36 -10.88 -6.91
CA GLU A 293 -14.38 -9.80 -6.97
C GLU A 293 -13.12 -10.13 -6.19
N MET A 294 -13.26 -10.74 -5.00
CA MET A 294 -12.13 -11.25 -4.23
C MET A 294 -11.32 -12.27 -5.03
N LEU A 295 -11.98 -13.20 -5.72
CA LEU A 295 -11.34 -14.20 -6.58
C LEU A 295 -10.59 -13.53 -7.73
N ALA A 296 -11.21 -12.57 -8.41
CA ALA A 296 -10.58 -11.83 -9.50
C ALA A 296 -9.31 -11.08 -9.03
N TRP A 297 -9.38 -10.43 -7.85
CA TRP A 297 -8.24 -9.76 -7.26
C TRP A 297 -7.14 -10.75 -6.86
N MET A 298 -7.48 -11.83 -6.16
CA MET A 298 -6.51 -12.87 -5.76
C MET A 298 -5.80 -13.48 -6.96
N GLU A 299 -6.52 -13.74 -8.06
CA GLU A 299 -5.95 -14.23 -9.32
C GLU A 299 -4.95 -13.26 -9.93
N GLU A 300 -5.25 -11.97 -9.94
CA GLU A 300 -4.35 -10.93 -10.48
C GLU A 300 -3.18 -10.65 -9.54
N TYR A 301 -3.41 -10.63 -8.22
CA TYR A 301 -2.38 -10.43 -7.22
C TYR A 301 -1.36 -11.56 -7.25
N TRP A 302 -1.81 -12.82 -7.31
CA TRP A 302 -0.93 -13.97 -7.47
C TRP A 302 -0.19 -13.96 -8.80
N ASP A 303 -0.82 -13.53 -9.90
CA ASP A 303 -0.12 -13.38 -11.20
C ASP A 303 0.97 -12.31 -11.15
N SER A 304 0.80 -11.30 -10.29
CA SER A 304 1.77 -10.22 -10.14
C SER A 304 2.98 -10.61 -9.30
N CYS A 305 2.83 -11.65 -8.47
CA CYS A 305 3.91 -12.24 -7.70
C CYS A 305 4.67 -13.21 -8.60
N ASP A 306 6.01 -13.14 -8.60
CA ASP A 306 6.86 -14.03 -9.41
C ASP A 306 6.85 -15.49 -8.91
N ALA A 307 5.89 -15.86 -8.06
CA ALA A 307 5.64 -17.23 -7.65
C ALA A 307 4.65 -17.88 -8.62
N ALA A 308 5.07 -18.98 -9.24
CA ALA A 308 4.16 -19.77 -10.03
C ALA A 308 2.93 -20.16 -9.19
N ARG A 309 1.72 -20.10 -9.78
CA ARG A 309 0.44 -20.57 -9.19
C ARG A 309 0.45 -22.08 -8.94
N VAL A 310 1.34 -22.56 -8.09
CA VAL A 310 1.67 -23.97 -7.98
C VAL A 310 1.51 -24.39 -6.53
N GLY A 311 0.53 -25.27 -6.32
CA GLY A 311 0.39 -26.03 -5.09
C GLY A 311 -1.05 -26.07 -4.56
N PRO A 312 -1.30 -26.97 -3.59
CA PRO A 312 -2.63 -27.18 -2.99
C PRO A 312 -3.23 -25.90 -2.38
N VAL A 313 -2.38 -25.00 -1.89
CA VAL A 313 -2.77 -23.77 -1.20
C VAL A 313 -3.58 -22.82 -2.08
N TRP A 314 -3.15 -22.68 -3.34
CA TRP A 314 -3.87 -21.89 -4.33
C TRP A 314 -5.25 -22.49 -4.57
N GLU A 315 -5.27 -23.79 -4.89
CA GLU A 315 -6.50 -24.52 -5.23
C GLU A 315 -7.50 -24.48 -4.06
N ASP A 316 -7.05 -24.69 -2.83
CA ASP A 316 -7.87 -24.64 -1.63
C ASP A 316 -8.44 -23.24 -1.40
N THR A 317 -7.64 -22.20 -1.57
CA THR A 317 -8.09 -20.80 -1.47
C THR A 317 -9.17 -20.50 -2.51
N LEU A 318 -8.96 -20.91 -3.77
CA LEU A 318 -9.96 -20.72 -4.82
C LEU A 318 -11.24 -21.52 -4.57
N ASN A 319 -11.11 -22.78 -4.16
CA ASN A 319 -12.25 -23.65 -3.90
C ASN A 319 -13.10 -23.09 -2.77
N ARG A 320 -12.47 -22.58 -1.71
CA ARG A 320 -13.16 -21.91 -0.61
C ARG A 320 -13.87 -20.65 -1.08
N LEU A 321 -13.20 -19.77 -1.83
CA LEU A 321 -13.82 -18.55 -2.38
C LEU A 321 -15.00 -18.88 -3.31
N LYS A 322 -14.89 -19.90 -4.16
CA LYS A 322 -15.96 -20.37 -5.05
C LYS A 322 -17.14 -21.00 -4.30
N SER A 323 -16.93 -21.49 -3.08
CA SER A 323 -17.97 -22.11 -2.25
C SER A 323 -18.85 -21.10 -1.48
N ILE A 324 -18.45 -19.83 -1.45
CA ILE A 324 -19.17 -18.74 -0.78
C ILE A 324 -19.57 -17.66 -1.79
N ASN A 325 -20.60 -16.88 -1.49
CA ASN A 325 -21.04 -15.77 -2.36
C ASN A 325 -20.45 -14.42 -1.93
N THR A 326 -20.34 -14.22 -0.62
CA THR A 326 -19.90 -12.96 -0.03
C THR A 326 -19.00 -13.25 1.18
N ILE A 327 -18.12 -12.30 1.46
CA ILE A 327 -17.24 -12.26 2.62
C ILE A 327 -17.68 -11.09 3.48
N ASN A 328 -17.98 -11.32 4.75
CA ASN A 328 -18.38 -10.25 5.65
C ASN A 328 -17.20 -9.32 5.94
N ILE A 329 -17.49 -8.03 6.10
CA ILE A 329 -16.53 -7.05 6.58
C ILE A 329 -16.84 -6.80 8.05
N VAL A 330 -15.90 -7.15 8.91
CA VAL A 330 -16.03 -7.10 10.37
C VAL A 330 -15.03 -6.10 10.96
N PRO A 331 -15.28 -5.57 12.17
CA PRO A 331 -14.26 -4.78 12.86
C PRO A 331 -12.93 -5.55 12.94
N LEU A 332 -11.83 -4.85 12.65
CA LEU A 332 -10.50 -5.37 12.93
C LEU A 332 -10.35 -5.34 14.46
N VAL A 333 -10.23 -6.50 15.12
CA VAL A 333 -10.22 -6.64 16.60
C VAL A 333 -8.95 -7.29 17.10
#